data_AF-A0A437RB06-F1
#
_entry.id   AF-A0A437RB06-F1
#
_cell.length_a   1.000
_cell.length_b   1.000
_cell.length_c   1.000
_cell.angle_alpha   90.00
_cell.angle_beta   90.00
_cell.angle_gamma   90.00
#
_symmetry.space_group_name_H-M   'P 1'
#
loop_
_entity.id
_entity.type
_entity.pdbx_description
1 polymer ?
#
loop_
_entity_poly.entity_id
_entity_poly.type
_entity_poly.pdbx_seq_one_letter_code
_entity_poly.pdbx_strand_id
1 'polypeptide(L)'
;MANTTVTRRLNALALFQAYAEKALASGASPKGLEQAFAAELEISPSMWSQIKSSRPIGDKLARQIEQHQGKPAGWLDEVREDTSPTAAEKALMELALAAWRSTNSAGRKALRAHLEAVVQAGR
;
A
#
# COMPACT_ATOMS: atom_id res chain seq x y z
N MET A 1 4.29 -24.93 5.09
CA MET A 1 2.94 -24.37 5.34
C MET A 1 3.09 -22.87 5.44
N ALA A 2 2.52 -22.10 4.51
CA ALA A 2 2.56 -20.64 4.61
C ALA A 2 1.91 -20.23 5.93
N ASN A 3 2.55 -19.35 6.70
CA ASN A 3 2.00 -18.92 7.97
C ASN A 3 0.79 -18.00 7.69
N THR A 4 -0.41 -18.58 7.65
CA THR A 4 -1.65 -17.87 7.30
C THR A 4 -1.86 -16.61 8.15
N THR A 5 -1.39 -16.61 9.40
CA THR A 5 -1.47 -15.42 10.27
C THR A 5 -0.56 -14.27 9.84
N VAL A 6 0.58 -14.58 9.22
CA VAL A 6 1.47 -13.61 8.58
C VAL A 6 0.86 -13.11 7.27
N THR A 7 0.31 -14.01 6.44
CA THR A 7 -0.40 -13.63 5.20
C THR A 7 -1.54 -12.65 5.48
N ARG A 8 -2.38 -12.96 6.47
CA ARG A 8 -3.47 -12.07 6.93
C ARG A 8 -2.96 -10.70 7.34
N ARG A 9 -1.83 -10.65 8.07
CA ARG A 9 -1.21 -9.40 8.50
C ARG A 9 -0.75 -8.57 7.31
N LEU A 10 -0.02 -9.17 6.36
CA LEU A 10 0.46 -8.48 5.16
C LEU A 10 -0.71 -7.91 4.35
N ASN A 11 -1.75 -8.72 4.14
CA ASN A 11 -2.94 -8.28 3.42
C ASN A 11 -3.69 -7.16 4.16
N ALA A 12 -3.75 -7.19 5.49
CA ALA A 12 -4.33 -6.09 6.27
C ALA A 12 -3.53 -4.78 6.15
N LEU A 13 -2.20 -4.86 6.03
CA LEU A 13 -1.36 -3.68 5.76
C LEU A 13 -1.62 -3.12 4.35
N ALA A 14 -1.81 -3.98 3.35
CA ALA A 14 -2.17 -3.55 2.01
C ALA A 14 -3.55 -2.85 1.98
N LEU A 15 -4.52 -3.35 2.74
CA LEU A 15 -5.83 -2.69 2.88
C LEU A 15 -5.69 -1.28 3.50
N PHE A 16 -4.84 -1.13 4.53
CA PHE A 16 -4.58 0.18 5.12
C PHE A 16 -3.89 1.14 4.13
N GLN A 17 -2.93 0.64 3.34
CA GLN A 17 -2.27 1.46 2.32
C GLN A 17 -3.29 1.98 1.30
N ALA A 18 -4.17 1.11 0.79
CA ALA A 18 -5.24 1.50 -0.12
C ALA A 18 -6.24 2.49 0.52
N TYR A 19 -6.57 2.29 1.80
CA TYR A 19 -7.38 3.22 2.57
C TYR A 19 -6.73 4.60 2.68
N ALA A 20 -5.45 4.66 3.03
CA ALA A 20 -4.69 5.89 3.18
C ALA A 20 -4.57 6.64 1.85
N GLU A 21 -4.29 5.94 0.74
CA GLU A 21 -4.24 6.52 -0.60
C GLU A 21 -5.58 7.14 -1.01
N LYS A 22 -6.68 6.41 -0.79
CA LYS A 22 -8.03 6.94 -1.04
C LYS A 22 -8.34 8.18 -0.19
N ALA A 23 -7.99 8.15 1.09
CA ALA A 23 -8.20 9.27 2.00
C ALA A 23 -7.38 10.51 1.58
N LEU A 24 -6.10 10.33 1.27
CA LEU A 24 -5.21 11.40 0.81
C LEU A 24 -5.69 11.98 -0.53
N ALA A 25 -6.12 11.14 -1.47
CA ALA A 25 -6.68 11.58 -2.75
C ALA A 25 -7.96 12.41 -2.58
N SER A 26 -8.73 12.14 -1.52
CA SER A 26 -9.92 12.92 -1.15
C SER A 26 -9.63 14.23 -0.40
N GLY A 27 -8.35 14.55 -0.17
CA GLY A 27 -7.91 15.76 0.53
C GLY A 27 -7.87 15.63 2.06
N ALA A 28 -7.98 14.41 2.61
CA ALA A 28 -7.86 14.18 4.04
C ALA A 28 -6.43 14.46 4.54
N SER A 29 -6.31 14.96 5.77
CA SER A 29 -5.01 15.11 6.42
C SER A 29 -4.39 13.73 6.71
N PRO A 30 -3.08 13.55 6.50
CA PRO A 30 -2.38 12.32 6.90
C PRO A 30 -2.47 12.04 8.42
N LYS A 31 -2.65 13.10 9.21
CA LYS A 31 -2.68 13.01 10.67
C LYS A 31 -4.01 12.37 11.11
N GLY A 32 -3.92 11.21 11.75
CA GLY A 32 -5.07 10.49 12.31
C GLY A 32 -5.64 9.39 11.42
N LEU A 33 -5.10 9.16 10.21
CA LEU A 33 -5.56 8.09 9.32
C LEU A 33 -5.51 6.70 9.98
N GLU A 34 -4.47 6.44 10.75
CA GLU A 34 -4.34 5.18 11.49
C GLU A 34 -5.41 5.01 12.58
N GLN A 35 -5.79 6.12 13.23
CA GLN A 35 -6.84 6.11 14.24
C GLN A 35 -8.21 5.92 13.61
N ALA A 36 -8.46 6.57 12.48
CA ALA A 36 -9.70 6.42 11.71
C ALA A 36 -9.84 4.99 11.18
N PHE A 37 -8.77 4.42 10.63
CA PHE A 37 -8.79 3.03 10.16
C PHE A 37 -8.99 2.03 11.31
N ALA A 38 -8.32 2.23 12.45
CA ALA A 38 -8.55 1.40 13.62
C ALA A 38 -10.00 1.49 14.12
N ALA A 39 -10.60 2.68 14.09
CA ALA A 39 -12.01 2.87 14.45
C ALA A 39 -12.96 2.19 13.45
N GLU A 40 -12.69 2.27 12.15
CA GLU A 40 -13.47 1.59 11.11
C GLU A 40 -13.43 0.07 11.24
N LEU A 41 -12.29 -0.47 11.67
CA LEU A 41 -12.13 -1.89 11.98
C LEU A 41 -12.64 -2.28 13.37
N GLU A 42 -13.15 -1.35 14.17
CA GLU A 42 -13.58 -1.56 15.56
C GLU A 42 -12.48 -2.15 16.46
N ILE A 43 -11.23 -1.70 16.28
CA ILE A 43 -10.09 -2.07 17.12
C ILE A 43 -9.45 -0.85 17.78
N SER A 44 -8.69 -1.08 18.86
CA SER A 44 -7.97 0.02 19.48
C SER A 44 -6.78 0.49 18.62
N PRO A 45 -6.42 1.78 18.64
CA PRO A 45 -5.22 2.28 17.95
C PRO A 45 -3.92 1.56 18.36
N SER A 46 -3.85 1.13 19.62
CA SER A 46 -2.74 0.32 20.14
C SER A 46 -2.69 -1.06 19.45
N MET A 47 -3.84 -1.71 19.29
CA MET A 47 -3.92 -2.99 18.59
C MET A 47 -3.49 -2.86 17.12
N TRP A 48 -3.91 -1.79 16.44
CA TRP A 48 -3.46 -1.51 15.08
C TRP A 48 -1.94 -1.29 15.00
N SER A 49 -1.38 -0.53 15.94
CA SER A 49 0.08 -0.31 16.05
C SER A 49 0.85 -1.63 16.23
N GLN A 50 0.32 -2.56 17.02
CA GLN A 50 0.90 -3.89 17.19
C GLN A 50 0.84 -4.72 15.91
N ILE A 51 -0.26 -4.69 15.17
CA ILE A 51 -0.43 -5.40 13.88
C ILE A 51 0.60 -4.90 12.85
N LYS A 52 0.77 -3.58 12.76
CA LYS A 52 1.81 -2.97 11.91
C LYS A 52 3.21 -3.46 12.26
N SER A 53 3.52 -3.56 13.55
CA SER A 53 4.83 -4.02 14.02
C SER A 53 5.03 -5.51 13.74
N SER A 54 4.26 -6.39 14.37
CA SER A 54 4.53 -7.83 14.32
C SER A 54 3.37 -8.74 14.74
N ARG A 55 2.26 -8.20 15.27
CA ARG A 55 1.19 -9.02 15.84
C ARG A 55 0.52 -9.86 14.74
N PRO A 56 0.47 -11.19 14.88
CA PRO A 56 -0.23 -12.06 13.94
C PRO A 56 -1.75 -11.84 14.01
N ILE A 57 -2.42 -12.02 12.86
CA ILE A 57 -3.87 -11.90 12.77
C ILE A 57 -4.51 -13.29 12.82
N GLY A 58 -5.28 -13.54 13.89
CA GLY A 58 -6.09 -14.75 14.05
C GLY A 58 -7.37 -14.71 13.22
N ASP A 59 -8.09 -15.84 13.20
CA ASP A 59 -9.24 -16.03 12.31
C ASP A 59 -10.38 -15.03 12.57
N LYS A 60 -10.79 -14.87 13.83
CA LYS A 60 -11.85 -13.94 14.22
C LYS A 60 -11.57 -12.50 13.76
N LEU A 61 -10.34 -12.04 13.96
CA LEU A 61 -9.94 -10.69 13.56
C LEU A 61 -9.86 -10.57 12.03
N ALA A 62 -9.41 -11.61 11.33
CA ALA A 62 -9.39 -11.61 9.86
C ALA A 62 -10.80 -11.47 9.29
N ARG A 63 -11.77 -12.26 9.77
CA ARG A 63 -13.17 -12.17 9.32
C ARG A 63 -13.79 -10.80 9.60
N GLN A 64 -13.49 -10.20 10.77
CA GLN A 64 -13.92 -8.83 11.11
C GLN A 64 -13.34 -7.80 10.12
N ILE A 65 -12.04 -7.86 9.85
CA ILE A 65 -11.39 -6.94 8.89
C ILE A 65 -12.02 -7.07 7.49
N GLU A 66 -12.24 -8.30 7.02
CA GLU A 66 -12.86 -8.55 5.72
C GLU A 66 -14.27 -7.94 5.65
N GLN A 67 -15.07 -8.11 6.69
CA GLN A 67 -16.42 -7.54 6.77
C GLN A 67 -16.39 -6.01 6.68
N HIS A 68 -15.56 -5.34 7.49
CA HIS A 68 -15.47 -3.87 7.48
C HIS A 68 -14.90 -3.32 6.17
N GLN A 69 -14.04 -4.09 5.49
CA GLN A 69 -13.43 -3.69 4.22
C GLN A 69 -14.20 -4.20 2.99
N GLY A 70 -15.39 -4.78 3.18
CA GLY A 70 -16.23 -5.29 2.09
C GLY A 70 -15.56 -6.38 1.26
N LYS A 71 -14.69 -7.18 1.87
CA LYS A 71 -14.00 -8.31 1.24
C LYS A 71 -14.74 -9.63 1.53
N PRO A 72 -14.71 -10.60 0.61
CA PRO A 72 -15.28 -11.92 0.87
C PRO A 72 -14.52 -12.64 1.99
N ALA A 73 -15.21 -13.54 2.69
CA ALA A 73 -14.57 -14.39 3.70
C ALA A 73 -13.44 -15.21 3.06
N GLY A 74 -12.26 -15.21 3.69
CA GLY A 74 -11.08 -15.89 3.15
C GLY A 74 -10.13 -14.97 2.38
N TRP A 75 -10.55 -13.74 2.06
CA TRP A 75 -9.76 -12.83 1.25
C TRP A 75 -8.37 -12.52 1.84
N LEU A 76 -8.25 -12.45 3.17
CA LEU A 76 -6.99 -12.23 3.89
C LEU A 76 -6.12 -13.49 3.99
N ASP A 77 -6.68 -14.68 3.76
CA ASP A 77 -5.96 -15.96 3.91
C ASP A 77 -5.06 -16.26 2.70
N GLU A 78 -5.42 -15.71 1.54
CA GLU A 78 -4.73 -15.89 0.27
C GLU A 78 -3.46 -15.04 0.19
N VAL A 79 -2.38 -15.60 -0.35
CA VAL A 79 -1.19 -14.82 -0.68
C VAL A 79 -1.56 -13.88 -1.83
N ARG A 80 -1.38 -12.58 -1.60
CA ARG A 80 -1.57 -11.54 -2.62
C ARG A 80 -0.24 -10.90 -2.92
N GLU A 81 0.02 -10.66 -4.20
CA GLU A 81 1.13 -9.81 -4.59
C GLU A 81 0.84 -8.40 -4.08
N ASP A 82 1.73 -7.88 -3.25
CA ASP A 82 1.66 -6.49 -2.84
C ASP A 82 2.01 -5.65 -4.08
N THR A 83 0.99 -5.08 -4.71
CA THR A 83 1.15 -4.20 -5.87
C THR A 83 1.59 -2.80 -5.47
N SER A 84 1.81 -2.53 -4.18
CA SER A 84 2.30 -1.25 -3.70
C SER A 84 3.76 -1.08 -4.13
N PRO A 85 4.14 0.07 -4.71
CA PRO A 85 5.53 0.34 -5.03
C PRO A 85 6.40 0.24 -3.77
N THR A 86 7.47 -0.54 -3.86
CA THR A 86 8.53 -0.63 -2.86
C THR A 86 9.16 0.73 -2.59
N ALA A 87 9.88 0.88 -1.47
CA ALA A 87 10.57 2.13 -1.15
C ALA A 87 11.55 2.57 -2.27
N ALA A 88 12.20 1.62 -2.94
CA ALA A 88 13.09 1.89 -4.07
C ALA A 88 12.31 2.38 -5.30
N GLU A 89 11.17 1.77 -5.62
CA GLU A 89 10.30 2.22 -6.71
C GLU A 89 9.72 3.61 -6.43
N LYS A 90 9.30 3.88 -5.18
CA LYS A 90 8.86 5.22 -4.76
C LYS A 90 9.95 6.26 -4.94
N ALA A 91 11.18 5.97 -4.52
CA ALA A 91 12.32 6.88 -4.71
C ALA A 91 12.62 7.14 -6.19
N LEU A 92 12.53 6.12 -7.04
CA LEU A 92 12.67 6.28 -8.49
C LEU A 92 11.57 7.17 -9.07
N MET A 93 10.32 6.96 -8.67
CA MET A 93 9.18 7.79 -9.10
C MET A 93 9.36 9.25 -8.70
N GLU A 94 9.82 9.52 -7.47
CA GLU A 94 10.13 10.87 -6.98
C GLU A 94 11.24 11.53 -7.81
N LEU A 95 12.33 10.82 -8.07
CA LEU A 95 13.43 11.31 -8.89
C LEU A 95 12.97 11.63 -10.33
N ALA A 96 12.21 10.73 -10.95
CA ALA A 96 11.68 10.92 -12.28
C ALA A 96 10.76 12.15 -12.35
N LEU A 97 9.92 12.35 -11.33
CA LEU A 97 9.04 13.50 -11.25
C LEU A 97 9.81 14.81 -11.04
N ALA A 98 10.86 14.80 -10.22
CA ALA A 98 11.73 15.96 -10.04
C ALA A 98 12.45 16.34 -11.35
N ALA A 99 13.02 15.36 -12.06
CA ALA A 99 13.64 15.56 -13.36
C ALA A 99 12.65 16.07 -14.42
N TRP A 100 11.41 15.57 -14.41
CA TRP A 100 10.36 16.03 -15.31
C TRP A 100 9.99 17.50 -15.09
N ARG A 101 9.94 17.93 -13.82
CA ARG A 101 9.59 19.31 -13.43
C ARG A 101 10.72 20.31 -13.65
N SER A 102 11.98 19.88 -13.57
CA SER A 102 13.15 20.76 -13.71
C SER A 102 13.54 21.05 -15.16
N THR A 103 12.88 20.43 -16.14
CA THR A 103 13.26 20.50 -17.56
C THR A 103 12.14 20.99 -18.48
N ASN A 104 12.51 21.34 -19.71
CA ASN A 104 11.59 21.86 -20.72
C ASN A 104 10.99 20.73 -21.60
N SER A 105 10.28 21.08 -22.68
CA SER A 105 9.67 20.08 -23.58
C SER A 105 10.69 19.13 -24.21
N ALA A 106 11.89 19.61 -24.56
CA ALA A 106 12.95 18.79 -25.14
C ALA A 106 13.51 17.80 -24.11
N GLY A 107 13.81 18.26 -22.89
CA GLY A 107 14.30 17.38 -21.83
C GLY A 107 13.28 16.35 -21.36
N ARG A 108 11.99 16.70 -21.32
CA ARG A 108 10.90 15.75 -21.04
C ARG A 108 10.80 14.66 -22.11
N LYS A 109 10.98 15.02 -23.39
CA LYS A 109 11.03 14.06 -24.50
C LYS A 109 12.25 13.13 -24.39
N ALA A 110 13.42 13.67 -24.05
CA ALA A 110 14.64 12.89 -23.84
C ALA A 110 14.51 11.91 -22.66
N LEU A 111 13.97 12.37 -21.52
CA LEU A 111 13.72 11.53 -20.35
C LEU A 111 12.79 10.36 -20.69
N ARG A 112 11.67 10.64 -21.39
CA ARG A 112 10.75 9.58 -21.84
C ARG A 112 11.45 8.59 -22.77
N ALA A 113 12.18 9.07 -23.78
CA ALA A 113 12.88 8.21 -24.73
C ALA A 113 13.92 7.32 -24.04
N HIS A 114 14.62 7.84 -23.02
CA HIS A 114 15.56 7.04 -22.24
C HIS A 114 14.86 5.92 -21.46
N LEU A 115 13.74 6.23 -20.78
CA LEU A 115 12.96 5.22 -20.06
C LEU A 115 12.41 4.15 -21.01
N GLU A 116 11.90 4.53 -22.18
CA GLU A 116 11.44 3.60 -23.22
C GLU A 116 12.57 2.70 -23.73
N ALA A 117 13.77 3.24 -23.93
CA ALA A 117 14.93 2.47 -24.34
C ALA A 117 15.36 1.43 -23.28
N VAL A 118 15.33 1.80 -22.00
CA VAL A 118 15.62 0.87 -20.89
C VAL A 118 14.61 -0.29 -20.87
N VAL A 119 13.32 0.00 -21.05
CA VAL A 119 12.26 -1.03 -21.12
C VAL A 119 12.49 -1.98 -22.30
N GLN A 120 12.91 -1.46 -23.45
CA GLN A 120 13.15 -2.26 -24.65
C GLN A 120 14.40 -3.13 -24.54
N ALA A 121 15.45 -2.65 -23.84
CA ALA A 121 16.69 -3.39 -23.64
C ALA A 121 16.61 -4.48 -22.56
N GLY A 122 15.61 -4.40 -21.66
CA GLY A 122 15.37 -5.38 -20.61
C GLY A 122 14.41 -6.52 -21.00
N ARG A 123 13.92 -6.54 -22.25
CA ARG A 123 13.14 -7.64 -22.84
C ARG A 123 14.06 -8.59 -23.60
#